data_AF-A0A412Q0Z4-F1
#
_entry.id   AF-A0A412Q0Z4-F1
#
_cell.length_a   1.000
_cell.length_b   1.000
_cell.length_c   1.000
_cell.angle_alpha   90.00
_cell.angle_beta   90.00
_cell.angle_gamma   90.00
#
_symmetry.space_group_name_H-M   'P 1'
#
loop_
_entity.id
_entity.type
_entity.pdbx_description
1 polymer ?
#
loop_
_entity_poly.entity_id
_entity_poly.type
_entity_poly.pdbx_seq_one_letter_code
_entity_poly.pdbx_strand_id
1 'polypeptide(L)'
;MTANKRRAFRELVKDGNSVYENSMGAWAEGQVPVEFLSVYRDEECIRQHIKGMSSEDARKFALDYYGWSDDDSVGASIVYNTTADDLSKPRMMQLHG
;
A
#
# COMPACT_ATOMS: atom_id res chain seq x y z
N MET A 1 25.11 -14.98 -4.01
CA MET A 1 24.88 -14.52 -2.61
C MET A 1 25.25 -15.65 -1.64
N THR A 2 26.23 -15.47 -0.75
CA THR A 2 26.65 -16.52 0.23
C THR A 2 25.64 -16.65 1.39
N ALA A 3 25.72 -17.73 2.18
CA ALA A 3 24.79 -17.96 3.31
C ALA A 3 24.87 -16.84 4.37
N ASN A 4 26.08 -16.38 4.71
CA ASN A 4 26.29 -15.29 5.67
C ASN A 4 25.71 -13.96 5.14
N LYS A 5 25.89 -13.66 3.85
CA LYS A 5 25.29 -12.48 3.21
C LYS A 5 23.76 -12.54 3.20
N ARG A 6 23.17 -13.72 2.97
CA ARG A 6 21.71 -13.93 3.06
C ARG A 6 21.16 -13.75 4.48
N ARG A 7 21.94 -14.09 5.52
CA ARG A 7 21.54 -13.86 6.91
C ARG A 7 21.60 -12.38 7.25
N ALA A 8 22.72 -11.73 6.95
CA ALA A 8 22.88 -10.28 7.17
C ALA A 8 21.79 -9.47 6.46
N PHE A 9 21.47 -9.83 5.21
CA PHE A 9 20.37 -9.21 4.46
C PHE A 9 19.00 -9.43 5.12
N ARG A 10 18.74 -10.62 5.68
CA ARG A 10 17.49 -10.89 6.40
C ARG A 10 17.36 -10.08 7.68
N GLU A 11 18.44 -9.89 8.42
CA GLU A 11 18.42 -9.02 9.61
C GLU A 11 18.23 -7.56 9.22
N LEU A 12 18.92 -7.08 8.18
CA LEU A 12 18.75 -5.72 7.67
C LEU A 12 17.30 -5.41 7.29
N VAL A 13 16.63 -6.34 6.60
CA VAL A 13 15.20 -6.25 6.27
C VAL A 13 14.33 -6.31 7.53
N LYS A 14 14.62 -7.17 8.50
CA LYS A 14 13.83 -7.20 9.75
C LYS A 14 13.89 -5.88 10.51
N ASP A 15 15.02 -5.19 10.46
CA ASP A 15 15.25 -3.88 11.09
C ASP A 15 14.51 -2.74 10.37
N GLY A 16 13.66 -3.03 9.38
CA GLY A 16 12.82 -2.04 8.69
C GLY A 16 13.40 -1.51 7.40
N ASN A 17 14.69 -1.76 7.13
CA ASN A 17 15.35 -1.24 5.93
C ASN A 17 14.78 -1.90 4.67
N SER A 18 14.20 -1.07 3.80
CA SER A 18 13.72 -1.46 2.49
C SER A 18 14.30 -0.56 1.41
N VAL A 19 14.52 -1.12 0.23
CA VAL A 19 14.83 -0.35 -0.98
C VAL A 19 13.59 0.25 -1.63
N TYR A 20 12.40 -0.17 -1.20
CA TYR A 20 11.12 0.34 -1.68
C TYR A 20 10.61 1.43 -0.75
N GLU A 21 10.05 2.47 -1.35
CA GLU A 21 9.30 3.50 -0.65
C GLU A 21 7.94 2.94 -0.22
N ASN A 22 7.38 3.52 0.84
CA ASN A 22 6.06 3.18 1.33
C ASN A 22 4.98 3.43 0.27
N SER A 23 4.23 2.38 -0.08
CA SER A 23 3.13 2.39 -1.07
C SER A 23 2.04 3.42 -0.77
N MET A 24 1.78 3.67 0.52
CA MET A 24 0.69 4.52 0.99
C MET A 24 1.11 5.99 1.15
N GLY A 25 2.40 6.31 0.95
CA GLY A 25 2.95 7.62 1.29
C GLY A 25 2.65 8.00 2.75
N ALA A 26 2.52 7.01 3.63
CA ALA A 26 2.04 7.22 4.99
C ALA A 26 3.16 7.81 5.86
N TRP A 27 2.76 8.76 6.71
CA TRP A 27 3.63 9.43 7.67
C TRP A 27 3.13 9.12 9.07
N ALA A 28 4.03 8.71 9.96
CA ALA A 28 3.75 8.57 11.37
C ALA A 28 3.60 9.95 12.02
N GLU A 29 3.05 9.96 13.24
CA GLU A 29 3.03 11.16 14.07
C GLU A 29 4.44 11.77 14.18
N GLY A 30 4.53 13.09 13.99
CA GLY A 30 5.82 13.79 13.96
C GLY A 30 6.49 13.89 12.59
N GLN A 31 5.77 13.63 11.49
CA GLN A 31 6.29 13.77 10.11
C GLN A 31 7.50 12.86 9.85
N VAL A 32 7.46 11.65 10.41
CA VAL A 32 8.44 10.60 10.10
C VAL A 32 7.82 9.66 9.07
N PRO A 33 8.47 9.41 7.91
CA PRO A 33 7.98 8.44 6.94
C PRO A 33 7.78 7.07 7.60
N VAL A 34 6.63 6.43 7.36
CA VAL A 34 6.44 5.05 7.82
C VAL A 34 7.26 4.13 6.93
N GLU A 35 8.05 3.24 7.55
CA GLU A 35 8.86 2.26 6.84
C GLU A 35 8.00 1.33 5.97
N PHE A 36 8.48 1.02 4.76
CA PHE A 36 7.76 0.18 3.80
C PHE A 36 7.32 -1.16 4.39
N LEU A 37 8.16 -1.82 5.19
CA LEU A 37 7.84 -3.14 5.74
C LEU A 37 6.74 -3.11 6.78
N SER A 38 6.57 -1.98 7.48
CA SER A 38 5.46 -1.81 8.42
C SER A 38 4.15 -1.75 7.62
N VAL A 39 4.10 -0.91 6.60
CA VAL A 39 2.92 -0.80 5.72
C VAL A 39 2.64 -2.11 5.00
N TYR A 40 3.66 -2.76 4.44
CA TYR A 40 3.49 -4.04 3.76
C TYR A 40 2.93 -5.12 4.69
N ARG A 41 3.38 -5.19 5.96
CA ARG A 41 2.87 -6.17 6.93
C ARG A 41 1.41 -5.91 7.29
N ASP A 42 1.02 -4.64 7.44
CA ASP A 42 -0.35 -4.26 7.74
C ASP A 42 -1.28 -4.56 6.55
N GLU A 43 -0.88 -4.17 5.33
CA GLU A 43 -1.60 -4.50 4.09
C GLU A 43 -1.73 -6.02 3.90
N GLU A 44 -0.66 -6.76 4.14
CA GLU A 44 -0.65 -8.22 4.03
C GLU A 44 -1.58 -8.88 5.06
N CYS A 45 -1.67 -8.32 6.27
CA CYS A 45 -2.62 -8.78 7.29
C CYS A 45 -4.07 -8.65 6.77
N ILE A 46 -4.42 -7.47 6.25
CA ILE A 46 -5.75 -7.21 5.67
C ILE A 46 -5.99 -8.15 4.50
N ARG A 47 -5.04 -8.26 3.56
CA ARG A 47 -5.15 -9.09 2.36
C ARG A 47 -5.38 -10.57 2.67
N GLN A 48 -4.73 -11.09 3.69
CA GLN A 48 -4.94 -12.47 4.15
C GLN A 48 -6.28 -12.63 4.86
N HIS A 49 -6.72 -11.61 5.61
CA HIS A 49 -7.99 -11.64 6.32
C HIS A 49 -9.19 -11.63 5.36
N ILE A 50 -9.16 -10.76 4.35
CA ILE A 50 -10.25 -10.63 3.36
C ILE A 50 -10.22 -11.74 2.30
N LYS A 51 -9.25 -12.65 2.36
CA LYS A 51 -9.07 -13.70 1.36
C LYS A 51 -10.25 -14.67 1.39
N GLY A 52 -11.07 -14.63 0.35
CA GLY A 52 -12.27 -15.46 0.23
C GLY A 52 -13.54 -14.83 0.83
N MET A 53 -13.45 -13.58 1.32
CA MET A 53 -14.63 -12.79 1.66
C MET A 53 -15.29 -12.23 0.39
N SER A 54 -16.57 -11.88 0.51
CA SER A 54 -17.26 -11.08 -0.52
C SER A 54 -16.66 -9.67 -0.58
N SER A 55 -16.85 -8.96 -1.69
CA SER A 55 -16.35 -7.58 -1.82
C SER A 55 -16.94 -6.62 -0.77
N GLU A 56 -18.19 -6.85 -0.36
CA GLU A 56 -18.86 -6.04 0.66
C GLU A 56 -18.27 -6.30 2.05
N ASP A 57 -18.05 -7.57 2.40
CA ASP A 57 -17.45 -7.95 3.68
C ASP A 57 -15.99 -7.49 3.78
N ALA A 58 -15.23 -7.61 2.68
CA ALA A 58 -13.86 -7.12 2.60
C ALA A 58 -13.78 -5.59 2.78
N ARG A 59 -14.70 -4.84 2.16
CA ARG A 59 -14.79 -3.39 2.32
C ARG A 59 -15.13 -3.01 3.76
N LYS A 60 -16.12 -3.67 4.35
CA LYS A 60 -16.54 -3.43 5.73
C LYS A 60 -15.41 -3.71 6.72
N PHE A 61 -14.69 -4.81 6.52
CA PHE A 61 -13.51 -5.15 7.33
C PHE A 61 -12.40 -4.09 7.22
N ALA A 62 -12.08 -3.65 6.01
CA ALA A 62 -11.06 -2.63 5.81
C ALA A 62 -11.44 -1.29 6.48
N LEU A 63 -12.71 -0.87 6.38
CA LEU A 63 -13.21 0.35 7.03
C LEU A 63 -13.10 0.25 8.56
N ASP A 64 -13.58 -0.85 9.14
CA ASP A 64 -13.53 -1.10 10.58
C ASP A 64 -12.08 -1.16 11.11
N TYR A 65 -11.18 -1.80 10.37
CA TYR A 65 -9.75 -1.89 10.71
C TYR A 65 -9.08 -0.51 10.85
N TYR A 66 -9.48 0.46 10.01
CA TYR A 66 -8.98 1.84 10.09
C TYR A 66 -9.83 2.74 11.01
N GLY A 67 -10.83 2.19 11.71
CA GLY A 67 -11.73 2.94 12.59
C GLY A 67 -12.70 3.85 11.84
N TRP A 68 -12.93 3.61 10.55
CA TRP A 68 -13.90 4.36 9.75
C TRP A 68 -15.27 3.69 9.86
N SER A 69 -16.29 4.46 10.21
CA SER A 69 -17.67 3.98 10.20
C SER A 69 -18.24 4.16 8.78
N ASP A 70 -19.00 3.17 8.30
CA ASP A 70 -19.72 3.23 7.00
C ASP A 70 -20.96 4.15 7.06
N ASP A 71 -21.00 5.07 8.03
CA ASP A 71 -22.09 6.02 8.22
C ASP A 71 -21.82 7.26 7.36
N ASP A 72 -22.84 7.65 6.60
CA ASP A 72 -22.93 8.75 5.63
C ASP A 72 -22.31 8.58 4.24
N SER A 73 -23.17 8.15 3.30
CA SER A 73 -23.72 8.95 2.17
C SER A 73 -22.85 9.86 1.29
N VAL A 74 -21.52 9.88 1.40
CA VAL A 74 -20.67 10.51 0.40
C VAL A 74 -20.23 9.47 -0.62
N GLY A 75 -20.71 9.63 -1.85
CA GLY A 75 -20.18 8.95 -3.04
C GLY A 75 -18.72 9.35 -3.27
N ALA A 76 -17.83 8.84 -2.43
CA ALA A 76 -16.40 8.90 -2.62
C ALA A 76 -16.08 7.92 -3.75
N SER A 77 -16.08 8.46 -4.96
CA SER A 77 -15.29 7.94 -6.06
C SER A 77 -13.88 7.71 -5.53
N ILE A 78 -13.58 6.48 -5.11
CA ILE A 78 -12.21 6.01 -5.04
C ILE A 78 -11.79 5.95 -6.51
N VAL A 79 -11.25 7.06 -7.00
CA VAL A 79 -10.52 7.09 -8.25
C VAL A 79 -9.28 6.24 -8.00
N TYR A 80 -9.38 4.93 -8.24
CA TYR A 80 -8.20 4.15 -8.56
C TYR A 80 -7.62 4.79 -9.82
N ASN A 81 -6.57 5.58 -9.70
CA ASN A 81 -5.76 6.04 -10.83
C ASN A 81 -4.94 4.87 -11.40
N THR A 82 -5.59 3.73 -11.65
CA THR A 82 -5.10 2.67 -12.52
C THR A 82 -6.33 2.03 -13.18
N THR A 83 -6.98 2.75 -14.07
CA THR A 83 -7.78 2.09 -15.10
C THR A 83 -6.81 1.34 -16.00
N ALA A 84 -7.09 0.06 -16.26
CA ALA A 84 -6.29 -0.83 -17.10
C ALA A 84 -6.13 -0.36 -18.57
N ASP A 85 -6.68 0.80 -18.93
CA ASP A 85 -6.59 1.43 -20.24
C ASP A 85 -5.34 2.31 -20.43
N ASP A 86 -4.57 2.62 -19.38
CA ASP A 86 -3.42 3.54 -19.48
C ASP A 86 -2.14 2.89 -20.04
N LEU A 87 -2.19 1.59 -20.39
CA LEU A 87 -1.09 0.89 -21.06
C LEU A 87 -1.08 1.08 -22.59
N SER A 88 -2.05 1.80 -23.18
CA SER A 88 -2.22 1.87 -24.63
C SER A 88 -1.77 3.17 -25.31
N LYS A 89 -1.33 4.21 -24.60
CA LYS A 89 -1.02 5.50 -25.26
C LYS A 89 0.44 5.95 -25.05
N PRO A 90 1.24 6.13 -26.12
CA PRO A 90 2.59 6.65 -25.99
C PRO A 90 2.54 8.10 -25.51
N ARG A 91 3.14 8.36 -24.35
CA ARG A 91 3.22 9.68 -23.70
C ARG A 91 4.12 10.60 -24.53
N MET A 92 3.54 11.44 -25.38
CA MET A 92 4.25 12.54 -26.04
C MET A 92 4.55 13.65 -25.00
N MET A 93 5.83 13.84 -24.68
CA MET A 93 6.33 15.00 -23.94
C MET A 93 6.06 16.27 -24.75
N GLN A 94 5.19 17.15 -24.26
CA GLN A 94 5.14 18.53 -24.74
C GLN A 94 5.94 19.42 -23.81
N LEU A 95 7.13 19.79 -24.28
CA LEU A 95 7.95 20.89 -23.78
C LEU A 95 7.46 22.18 -24.43
N HIS A 96 6.94 23.12 -23.63
CA HIS A 96 6.89 24.54 -23.95
C HIS A 96 7.09 25.25 -22.60
N GLY A 97 7.99 26.21 -22.41
CA GLY A 97 8.58 27.16 -23.34
C GLY A 97 8.43 28.51 -22.68
#